data_AF-A0A977LBB6-F1
#
_entry.id   AF-A0A977LBB6-F1
#
_cell.length_a   1.000
_cell.length_b   1.000
_cell.length_c   1.000
_cell.angle_alpha   90.00
_cell.angle_beta   90.00
_cell.angle_gamma   90.00
#
_symmetry.space_group_name_H-M   'P 1'
#
loop_
_entity.id
_entity.type
_entity.pdbx_description
1 polymer ?
#
loop_
_entity_poly.entity_id
_entity_poly.type
_entity_poly.pdbx_seq_one_letter_code
_entity_poly.pdbx_strand_id
1 'polypeptide(L)'
;MASTNETGHAKNVTTFEDLISFCTGYGVTYNPSKAALKLPALTIQLAGANTALQTVKTAKTVYDNSTNARELAFKPLKPLATKIINALAATEATKQTVDDVKSTNMKIQGRRTKAVEKPTAAALAAGAEPVKTASTSQQSYDKLIDHFAQLIATLTAEPKYIPNENELKVATLNTMLTDLRAKNTAVITATTALSNARIARDKALYAETVGMVDTAQDVKQYVKSLFGATSPQYKQVSGLKFNRPKGD
;
A
#
# COMPACT_ATOMS: atom_id res chain seq x y z
N MET A 1 25.06 18.31 -24.51
CA MET A 1 24.80 17.28 -23.48
C MET A 1 23.31 17.30 -23.18
N ALA A 2 22.58 16.25 -23.56
CA ALA A 2 21.14 16.19 -23.33
C ALA A 2 20.82 16.34 -21.84
N SER A 3 19.89 17.23 -21.50
CA SER A 3 19.44 17.45 -20.12
C SER A 3 18.58 16.27 -19.69
N THR A 4 19.19 15.30 -19.02
CA THR A 4 18.44 14.33 -18.22
C THR A 4 17.86 15.07 -17.01
N ASN A 5 16.60 15.49 -17.12
CA ASN A 5 15.84 16.07 -16.00
C ASN A 5 15.38 14.94 -15.06
N GLU A 6 16.32 14.20 -14.49
CA GLU A 6 16.02 13.27 -13.42
C GLU A 6 15.58 14.06 -12.19
N THR A 7 14.44 13.70 -11.62
CA THR A 7 13.87 14.34 -10.44
C THR A 7 13.43 13.28 -9.43
N GLY A 8 13.20 13.68 -8.17
CA GLY A 8 12.70 12.80 -7.12
C GLY A 8 13.56 12.78 -5.87
N HIS A 9 13.12 12.00 -4.89
CA HIS A 9 13.71 11.97 -3.54
C HIS A 9 15.18 11.51 -3.56
N ALA A 10 15.48 10.41 -4.25
CA ALA A 10 16.84 9.91 -4.40
C ALA A 10 17.73 10.93 -5.11
N LYS A 11 17.21 11.59 -6.14
CA LYS A 11 17.97 12.61 -6.85
C LYS A 11 18.31 13.80 -5.95
N ASN A 12 17.37 14.28 -5.12
CA ASN A 12 17.70 15.31 -4.13
C ASN A 12 18.83 14.87 -3.20
N VAL A 13 18.79 13.63 -2.70
CA VAL A 13 19.82 13.07 -1.80
C VAL A 13 21.20 13.05 -2.48
N THR A 14 21.29 12.55 -3.72
CA THR A 14 22.54 12.62 -4.50
C THR A 14 22.99 14.06 -4.76
N THR A 15 22.08 14.97 -5.08
CA THR A 15 22.42 16.39 -5.27
C THR A 15 22.92 17.05 -3.96
N PHE A 16 22.47 16.58 -2.79
CA PHE A 16 22.97 17.05 -1.50
C PHE A 16 24.37 16.52 -1.21
N GLU A 17 24.65 15.28 -1.59
CA GLU A 17 26.01 14.72 -1.56
C GLU A 17 26.97 15.53 -2.44
N ASP A 18 26.57 15.91 -3.65
CA ASP A 18 27.35 16.81 -4.52
C ASP A 18 27.62 18.16 -3.83
N LEU A 19 26.60 18.74 -3.19
CA LEU A 19 26.72 20.00 -2.45
C LEU A 19 27.73 19.90 -1.30
N ILE A 20 27.68 18.80 -0.51
CA ILE A 20 28.62 18.53 0.58
C ILE A 20 30.04 18.34 0.04
N SER A 21 30.20 17.66 -1.10
CA SER A 21 31.49 17.46 -1.75
C SER A 21 32.14 18.80 -2.13
N PHE A 22 31.38 19.72 -2.74
CA PHE A 22 31.88 21.08 -3.01
C PHE A 22 32.25 21.83 -1.74
N CYS A 23 31.41 21.80 -0.70
CA CYS A 23 31.69 22.46 0.57
C CYS A 23 32.97 21.91 1.23
N THR A 24 33.20 20.59 1.11
CA THR A 24 34.43 19.94 1.58
C THR A 24 35.65 20.41 0.77
N GLY A 25 35.51 20.51 -0.56
CA GLY A 25 36.56 21.01 -1.45
C GLY A 25 36.95 22.47 -1.22
N TYR A 26 36.08 23.29 -0.62
CA TYR A 26 36.41 24.67 -0.21
C TYR A 26 37.31 24.76 1.03
N GLY A 27 37.51 23.64 1.75
CA GLY A 27 38.42 23.56 2.89
C GLY A 27 38.08 24.57 4.01
N VAL A 28 39.12 25.15 4.60
CA VAL A 28 39.01 26.09 5.75
C VAL A 28 38.18 27.34 5.46
N THR A 29 38.02 27.71 4.19
CA THR A 29 37.22 28.86 3.77
C THR A 29 35.74 28.63 4.06
N TYR A 30 35.26 27.38 3.99
CA TYR A 30 33.90 27.02 4.39
C TYR A 30 33.81 26.85 5.91
N ASN A 31 33.41 27.92 6.60
CA ASN A 31 33.34 27.95 8.07
C ASN A 31 32.05 28.61 8.58
N PRO A 32 30.88 27.97 8.40
CA PRO A 32 29.61 28.56 8.79
C PRO A 32 29.43 28.60 10.32
N SER A 33 28.86 29.69 10.83
CA SER A 33 28.52 29.84 12.25
C SER A 33 27.28 29.01 12.64
N LYS A 34 26.30 28.87 11.74
CA LYS A 34 25.10 28.03 11.94
C LYS A 34 25.52 26.55 12.00
N ALA A 35 25.34 25.93 13.17
CA ALA A 35 25.79 24.55 13.43
C ALA A 35 25.27 23.53 12.39
N ALA A 36 24.03 23.68 11.93
CA ALA A 36 23.42 22.79 10.93
C ALA A 36 24.12 22.82 9.55
N LEU A 37 24.86 23.88 9.23
CA LEU A 37 25.59 24.00 7.95
C LEU A 37 27.03 23.46 8.05
N LYS A 38 27.51 23.06 9.23
CA LYS A 38 28.86 22.53 9.36
C LYS A 38 28.94 21.15 8.71
N LEU A 39 30.09 20.83 8.08
CA LEU A 39 30.29 19.56 7.36
C LEU A 39 29.86 18.32 8.15
N PRO A 40 30.19 18.16 9.45
CA PRO A 40 29.74 16.99 10.21
C PRO A 40 28.20 16.88 10.30
N ALA A 41 27.50 18.00 10.48
CA ALA A 41 26.04 18.02 10.53
C ALA A 41 25.42 17.68 9.17
N LEU A 42 25.99 18.19 8.08
CA LEU A 42 25.55 17.88 6.72
C LEU A 42 25.74 16.39 6.39
N THR A 43 26.87 15.79 6.76
CA THR A 43 27.13 14.36 6.57
C THR A 43 26.15 13.49 7.37
N ILE A 44 25.84 13.86 8.61
CA ILE A 44 24.82 13.18 9.42
C ILE A 44 23.44 13.26 8.75
N GLN A 45 23.08 14.44 8.24
CA GLN A 45 21.80 14.64 7.56
C GLN A 45 21.71 13.83 6.25
N LEU A 46 22.80 13.75 5.49
CA LEU A 46 22.90 12.90 4.29
C LEU A 46 22.71 11.41 4.64
N ALA A 47 23.37 10.93 5.69
CA ALA A 47 23.22 9.56 6.16
C ALA A 47 21.76 9.27 6.57
N GLY A 48 21.14 10.17 7.34
CA GLY A 48 19.74 10.05 7.75
C GLY A 48 18.77 10.05 6.56
N ALA A 49 19.00 10.89 5.56
CA ALA A 49 18.22 10.90 4.33
C ALA A 49 18.34 9.58 3.54
N ASN A 50 19.55 9.04 3.40
CA ASN A 50 19.80 7.73 2.78
C ASN A 50 19.09 6.59 3.53
N THR A 51 19.17 6.58 4.86
CA THR A 51 18.45 5.61 5.70
C THR A 51 16.95 5.71 5.47
N ALA A 52 16.37 6.92 5.47
CA ALA A 52 14.94 7.09 5.26
C ALA A 52 14.47 6.59 3.87
N LEU A 53 15.25 6.83 2.81
CA LEU A 53 14.97 6.28 1.49
C LEU A 53 15.00 4.74 1.49
N GLN A 54 15.97 4.15 2.18
CA GLN A 54 16.09 2.70 2.28
C GLN A 54 14.93 2.09 3.07
N THR A 55 14.52 2.72 4.17
CA THR A 55 13.36 2.29 4.97
C THR A 55 12.08 2.26 4.13
N VAL A 56 11.84 3.27 3.29
CA VAL A 56 10.67 3.29 2.38
C VAL A 56 10.74 2.14 1.37
N LYS A 57 11.91 1.87 0.77
CA LYS A 57 12.08 0.75 -0.17
C LYS A 57 11.76 -0.59 0.49
N THR A 58 12.34 -0.86 1.65
CA THR A 58 12.11 -2.10 2.40
C THR A 58 10.64 -2.23 2.80
N ALA A 59 10.02 -1.17 3.34
CA ALA A 59 8.60 -1.20 3.71
C ALA A 59 7.68 -1.43 2.50
N LYS A 60 8.01 -0.86 1.34
CA LYS A 60 7.26 -1.08 0.09
C LYS A 60 7.34 -2.54 -0.36
N THR A 61 8.52 -3.16 -0.31
CA THR A 61 8.67 -4.59 -0.63
C THR A 61 7.85 -5.46 0.31
N VAL A 62 7.82 -5.16 1.61
CA VAL A 62 7.00 -5.90 2.58
C VAL A 62 5.51 -5.75 2.26
N TYR A 63 5.05 -4.54 1.91
CA TYR A 63 3.67 -4.29 1.48
C TYR A 63 3.30 -5.09 0.22
N ASP A 64 4.18 -5.10 -0.79
CA ASP A 64 3.95 -5.83 -2.04
C ASP A 64 3.85 -7.34 -1.78
N ASN A 65 4.81 -7.89 -1.03
CA ASN A 65 4.82 -9.30 -0.67
C ASN A 65 3.58 -9.71 0.15
N SER A 66 3.16 -8.86 1.08
CA SER A 66 1.95 -9.11 1.89
C SER A 66 0.68 -9.09 1.03
N THR A 67 0.61 -8.16 0.07
CA THR A 67 -0.52 -8.07 -0.87
C THR A 67 -0.58 -9.31 -1.76
N ASN A 68 0.55 -9.73 -2.34
CA ASN A 68 0.65 -10.93 -3.15
C ASN A 68 0.26 -12.19 -2.36
N ALA A 69 0.78 -12.32 -1.13
CA ALA A 69 0.47 -13.46 -0.27
C ALA A 69 -1.02 -13.52 0.08
N ARG A 70 -1.67 -12.38 0.33
CA ARG A 70 -3.11 -12.30 0.56
C ARG A 70 -3.88 -12.71 -0.69
N GLU A 71 -3.55 -12.17 -1.85
CA GLU A 71 -4.25 -12.52 -3.10
C GLU A 71 -4.18 -14.03 -3.39
N LEU A 72 -2.98 -14.63 -3.25
CA LEU A 72 -2.78 -16.07 -3.44
C LEU A 72 -3.60 -16.90 -2.45
N ALA A 73 -3.64 -16.50 -1.17
CA ALA A 73 -4.38 -17.22 -0.14
C ALA A 73 -5.91 -17.22 -0.39
N PHE A 74 -6.45 -16.13 -0.96
CA PHE A 74 -7.89 -16.02 -1.25
C PHE A 74 -8.31 -16.69 -2.57
N LYS A 75 -7.38 -16.94 -3.50
CA LYS A 75 -7.66 -17.57 -4.80
C LYS A 75 -8.51 -18.86 -4.71
N PRO A 76 -8.24 -19.83 -3.80
CA PRO A 76 -9.03 -21.06 -3.71
C PRO A 76 -10.41 -20.89 -3.04
N LEU A 77 -10.71 -19.75 -2.39
CA LEU A 77 -11.91 -19.57 -1.56
C LEU A 77 -13.21 -19.81 -2.33
N LYS A 78 -13.34 -19.22 -3.53
CA LYS A 78 -14.59 -19.30 -4.33
C LYS A 78 -14.89 -20.72 -4.81
N PRO A 79 -13.95 -21.47 -5.42
CA PRO A 79 -14.16 -22.89 -5.73
C PRO A 79 -14.45 -23.74 -4.49
N LEU A 80 -13.72 -23.53 -3.40
CA LEU A 80 -13.92 -24.29 -2.17
C LEU A 80 -15.32 -24.06 -1.56
N ALA A 81 -15.78 -22.81 -1.50
CA ALA A 81 -17.12 -22.49 -1.03
C ALA A 81 -18.21 -23.22 -1.84
N THR A 82 -18.02 -23.35 -3.16
CA THR A 82 -18.94 -24.13 -4.01
C THR A 82 -18.92 -25.61 -3.65
N LYS A 83 -17.74 -26.21 -3.46
CA LYS A 83 -17.61 -27.61 -3.02
C LYS A 83 -18.31 -27.86 -1.69
N ILE A 84 -18.11 -26.97 -0.72
CA ILE A 84 -18.70 -27.06 0.63
C ILE A 84 -20.23 -27.18 0.57
N ILE A 85 -20.89 -26.32 -0.23
CA ILE A 85 -22.36 -26.34 -0.35
C ILE A 85 -22.85 -27.64 -0.96
N ASN A 86 -22.15 -28.13 -2.00
CA ASN A 86 -22.54 -29.36 -2.67
C ASN A 86 -22.39 -30.56 -1.74
N ALA A 87 -21.30 -30.58 -0.94
CA ALA A 87 -21.12 -31.59 0.09
C ALA A 87 -22.24 -31.52 1.15
N LEU A 88 -22.60 -30.32 1.61
CA LEU A 88 -23.72 -30.14 2.55
C LEU A 88 -25.07 -30.57 1.93
N ALA A 89 -25.32 -30.22 0.68
CA ALA A 89 -26.57 -30.55 -0.02
C ALA A 89 -26.71 -32.04 -0.33
N ALA A 90 -25.62 -32.81 -0.31
CA ALA A 90 -25.62 -34.26 -0.44
C ALA A 90 -25.90 -34.98 0.90
N THR A 91 -25.90 -34.25 2.01
CA THR A 91 -26.31 -34.77 3.31
C THR A 91 -27.84 -34.70 3.46
N GLU A 92 -28.36 -35.23 4.56
CA GLU A 92 -29.77 -35.07 4.93
C GLU A 92 -30.05 -33.77 5.73
N ALA A 93 -29.21 -32.73 5.56
CA ALA A 93 -29.47 -31.40 6.11
C ALA A 93 -30.80 -30.85 5.59
N THR A 94 -31.47 -30.01 6.38
CA THR A 94 -32.75 -29.43 5.96
C THR A 94 -32.59 -28.54 4.73
N LYS A 95 -33.64 -28.43 3.91
CA LYS A 95 -33.65 -27.53 2.76
C LYS A 95 -33.32 -26.09 3.16
N GLN A 96 -33.82 -25.66 4.33
CA GLN A 96 -33.59 -24.34 4.90
C GLN A 96 -32.10 -24.12 5.18
N THR A 97 -31.44 -25.05 5.88
CA THR A 97 -29.99 -24.99 6.13
C THR A 97 -29.19 -24.88 4.83
N VAL A 98 -29.53 -25.69 3.82
CA VAL A 98 -28.87 -25.66 2.51
C VAL A 98 -29.09 -24.33 1.79
N ASP A 99 -30.29 -23.75 1.85
CA ASP A 99 -30.61 -22.47 1.22
C ASP A 99 -29.88 -21.29 1.89
N ASP A 100 -29.73 -21.31 3.22
CA ASP A 100 -28.94 -20.31 3.97
C ASP A 100 -27.47 -20.33 3.56
N VAL A 101 -26.89 -21.53 3.43
CA VAL A 101 -25.51 -21.73 2.98
C VAL A 101 -25.33 -21.31 1.52
N LYS A 102 -26.30 -21.61 0.64
CA LYS A 102 -26.32 -21.09 -0.75
C LYS A 102 -26.34 -19.57 -0.78
N SER A 103 -27.17 -18.92 0.03
CA SER A 103 -27.23 -17.46 0.13
C SER A 103 -25.89 -16.86 0.54
N THR A 104 -25.22 -17.47 1.52
CA THR A 104 -23.88 -17.05 1.97
C THR A 104 -22.83 -17.23 0.87
N ASN A 105 -22.84 -18.34 0.15
CA ASN A 105 -21.93 -18.53 -0.98
C ASN A 105 -22.16 -17.52 -2.11
N MET A 106 -23.40 -17.15 -2.42
CA MET A 106 -23.65 -16.12 -3.44
C MET A 106 -22.93 -14.82 -3.10
N LYS A 107 -22.86 -14.45 -1.81
CA LYS A 107 -22.05 -13.30 -1.35
C LYS A 107 -20.55 -13.53 -1.55
N ILE A 108 -20.02 -14.72 -1.25
CA ILE A 108 -18.62 -15.10 -1.52
C ILE A 108 -18.31 -15.00 -3.02
N GLN A 109 -19.22 -15.46 -3.89
CA GLN A 109 -19.07 -15.39 -5.34
C GLN A 109 -19.18 -13.95 -5.90
N GLY A 110 -19.76 -13.02 -5.13
CA GLY A 110 -20.05 -11.66 -5.59
C GLY A 110 -21.31 -11.58 -6.46
N ARG A 111 -22.23 -12.54 -6.29
CA ARG A 111 -23.47 -12.65 -7.07
C ARG A 111 -24.67 -12.35 -6.19
N ARG A 112 -25.73 -11.79 -6.77
CA ARG A 112 -27.02 -11.62 -6.08
C ARG A 112 -27.74 -12.96 -5.97
N THR A 113 -28.42 -13.17 -4.84
CA THR A 113 -29.32 -14.32 -4.65
C THR A 113 -30.53 -14.27 -5.58
N LYS A 114 -31.04 -13.07 -5.89
CA LYS A 114 -32.09 -12.83 -6.89
C LYS A 114 -31.58 -11.89 -7.97
N ALA A 115 -31.78 -12.26 -9.24
CA ALA A 115 -31.53 -11.36 -10.36
C ALA A 115 -32.50 -10.18 -10.30
N VAL A 116 -32.03 -8.99 -10.68
CA VAL A 116 -32.93 -7.86 -10.89
C VAL A 116 -33.50 -7.99 -12.29
N GLU A 117 -34.83 -8.06 -12.39
CA GLU A 117 -35.52 -8.03 -13.67
C GLU A 117 -35.23 -6.70 -14.36
N LYS A 118 -34.76 -6.79 -15.61
CA LYS A 118 -34.51 -5.64 -16.46
C LYS A 118 -35.58 -5.62 -17.55
N PRO A 119 -36.06 -4.44 -17.97
CA PRO A 119 -36.97 -4.36 -19.11
C PRO A 119 -36.26 -4.94 -20.35
N THR A 120 -37.03 -5.61 -21.21
CA THR A 120 -36.48 -6.16 -22.46
C THR A 120 -36.01 -5.03 -23.37
N ALA A 121 -35.15 -5.34 -24.34
CA ALA A 121 -34.71 -4.36 -25.34
C ALA A 121 -35.90 -3.72 -26.08
N ALA A 122 -36.95 -4.49 -26.36
CA ALA A 122 -38.18 -4.00 -26.96
C ALA A 122 -38.96 -3.06 -26.03
N ALA A 123 -39.00 -3.34 -24.72
CA ALA A 123 -39.65 -2.46 -23.74
C ALA A 123 -38.87 -1.15 -23.56
N LEU A 124 -37.54 -1.18 -23.53
CA LEU A 124 -36.69 0.02 -23.51
C LEU A 124 -36.88 0.87 -24.78
N ALA A 125 -36.97 0.22 -25.95
CA ALA A 125 -37.24 0.91 -27.21
C ALA A 125 -38.65 1.53 -27.26
N ALA A 126 -39.61 0.95 -26.53
CA ALA A 126 -40.96 1.47 -26.35
C ALA A 126 -41.09 2.53 -25.23
N GLY A 127 -39.97 3.01 -24.68
CA GLY A 127 -39.95 4.09 -23.68
C GLY A 127 -39.99 3.65 -22.22
N ALA A 128 -39.79 2.36 -21.92
CA ALA A 128 -39.63 1.92 -20.53
C ALA A 128 -38.33 2.46 -19.91
N GLU A 129 -38.40 2.94 -18.67
CA GLU A 129 -37.24 3.45 -17.96
C GLU A 129 -36.28 2.31 -17.55
N PRO A 130 -34.95 2.50 -17.67
CA PRO A 130 -33.98 1.53 -17.19
C PRO A 130 -34.02 1.41 -15.67
N VAL A 131 -34.02 0.17 -15.17
CA VAL A 131 -33.96 -0.09 -13.73
C VAL A 131 -32.59 0.33 -13.20
N LYS A 132 -32.57 1.41 -12.42
CA LYS A 132 -31.38 1.84 -11.66
C LYS A 132 -31.16 0.86 -10.51
N THR A 133 -29.95 0.30 -10.42
CA THR A 133 -29.59 -0.60 -9.32
C THR A 133 -28.34 -0.13 -8.60
N ALA A 134 -28.38 -0.18 -7.27
CA ALA A 134 -27.18 0.01 -6.46
C ALA A 134 -26.33 -1.27 -6.46
N SER A 135 -25.00 -1.09 -6.40
CA SER A 135 -24.08 -2.19 -6.14
C SER A 135 -24.33 -2.75 -4.74
N THR A 136 -24.47 -4.07 -4.65
CA THR A 136 -24.65 -4.81 -3.38
C THR A 136 -23.50 -5.80 -3.15
N SER A 137 -22.42 -5.65 -3.91
CA SER A 137 -21.28 -6.56 -3.89
C SER A 137 -20.49 -6.42 -2.59
N GLN A 138 -20.38 -7.50 -1.82
CA GLN A 138 -19.62 -7.58 -0.56
C GLN A 138 -18.32 -8.36 -0.79
N GLN A 139 -17.44 -7.83 -1.64
CA GLN A 139 -16.25 -8.55 -2.15
C GLN A 139 -14.92 -8.10 -1.54
N SER A 140 -14.91 -7.22 -0.53
CA SER A 140 -13.67 -6.92 0.19
C SER A 140 -13.15 -8.17 0.92
N TYR A 141 -11.84 -8.24 1.13
CA TYR A 141 -11.21 -9.36 1.84
C TYR A 141 -11.84 -9.59 3.23
N ASP A 142 -12.17 -8.51 3.96
CA ASP A 142 -12.87 -8.61 5.25
C ASP A 142 -14.26 -9.25 5.11
N LYS A 143 -15.05 -8.84 4.10
CA LYS A 143 -16.37 -9.43 3.87
C LYS A 143 -16.30 -10.89 3.42
N LEU A 144 -15.30 -11.24 2.62
CA LEU A 144 -15.06 -12.64 2.25
C LEU A 144 -14.70 -13.49 3.47
N ILE A 145 -13.87 -12.97 4.39
CA ILE A 145 -13.56 -13.62 5.68
C ILE A 145 -14.83 -13.80 6.51
N ASP A 146 -15.65 -12.76 6.65
CA ASP A 146 -16.88 -12.80 7.44
C ASP A 146 -17.87 -13.83 6.87
N HIS A 147 -18.06 -13.85 5.55
CA HIS A 147 -18.95 -14.81 4.91
C HIS A 147 -18.42 -16.24 5.01
N PHE A 148 -17.11 -16.45 4.92
CA PHE A 148 -16.52 -17.78 5.09
C PHE A 148 -16.62 -18.27 6.54
N ALA A 149 -16.43 -17.36 7.51
CA ALA A 149 -16.65 -17.67 8.93
C ALA A 149 -18.11 -18.04 9.21
N GLN A 150 -19.06 -17.30 8.64
CA GLN A 150 -20.49 -17.62 8.75
C GLN A 150 -20.82 -19.00 8.14
N LEU A 151 -20.23 -19.31 6.98
CA LEU A 151 -20.37 -20.62 6.35
C LEU A 151 -19.88 -21.73 7.28
N ILE A 152 -18.67 -21.61 7.83
CA ILE A 152 -18.10 -22.59 8.77
C ILE A 152 -18.96 -22.74 10.03
N ALA A 153 -19.51 -21.64 10.57
CA ALA A 153 -20.39 -21.69 11.73
C ALA A 153 -21.65 -22.52 11.45
N THR A 154 -22.28 -22.36 10.29
CA THR A 154 -23.44 -23.18 9.89
C THR A 154 -23.06 -24.65 9.74
N LEU A 155 -21.91 -24.97 9.13
CA LEU A 155 -21.43 -26.36 9.02
C LEU A 155 -21.15 -26.99 10.38
N THR A 156 -20.63 -26.22 11.33
CA THR A 156 -20.33 -26.68 12.70
C THR A 156 -21.62 -27.01 13.46
N ALA A 157 -22.68 -26.25 13.21
CA ALA A 157 -24.00 -26.45 13.84
C ALA A 157 -24.83 -27.56 13.17
N GLU A 158 -24.47 -28.02 11.97
CA GLU A 158 -25.18 -29.08 11.25
C GLU A 158 -24.55 -30.45 11.56
N PRO A 159 -25.17 -31.27 12.45
CA PRO A 159 -24.59 -32.55 12.87
C PRO A 159 -24.43 -33.55 11.72
N LYS A 160 -25.17 -33.38 10.62
CA LYS A 160 -25.10 -34.26 9.45
C LYS A 160 -23.95 -33.94 8.51
N TYR A 161 -23.25 -32.82 8.72
CA TYR A 161 -22.09 -32.44 7.92
C TYR A 161 -20.82 -33.17 8.40
N ILE A 162 -20.63 -34.41 7.92
CA ILE A 162 -19.51 -35.28 8.28
C ILE A 162 -18.72 -35.67 7.02
N PRO A 163 -17.98 -34.73 6.39
CA PRO A 163 -17.26 -35.01 5.15
C PRO A 163 -16.03 -35.89 5.37
N ASN A 164 -15.75 -36.77 4.41
CA ASN A 164 -14.56 -37.62 4.42
C ASN A 164 -13.34 -36.89 3.84
N GLU A 165 -13.56 -36.02 2.86
CA GLU A 165 -12.55 -35.23 2.18
C GLU A 165 -11.90 -34.23 3.12
N ASN A 166 -10.58 -34.32 3.27
CA ASN A 166 -9.85 -33.51 4.25
C ASN A 166 -10.02 -32.00 4.02
N GLU A 167 -10.12 -31.54 2.76
CA GLU A 167 -10.32 -30.12 2.42
C GLU A 167 -11.67 -29.55 2.88
N LEU A 168 -12.67 -30.41 3.13
CA LEU A 168 -14.03 -30.02 3.51
C LEU A 168 -14.29 -30.12 5.02
N LYS A 169 -13.38 -30.76 5.77
CA LYS A 169 -13.52 -30.89 7.22
C LYS A 169 -13.47 -29.52 7.90
N VAL A 170 -14.37 -29.31 8.86
CA VAL A 170 -14.47 -28.05 9.64
C VAL A 170 -13.13 -27.61 10.24
N ALA A 171 -12.31 -28.56 10.71
CA ALA A 171 -10.96 -28.26 11.21
C ALA A 171 -10.06 -27.61 10.15
N THR A 172 -10.00 -28.19 8.94
CA THR A 172 -9.22 -27.64 7.81
C THR A 172 -9.75 -26.27 7.38
N LEU A 173 -11.08 -26.11 7.33
CA LEU A 173 -11.70 -24.83 6.99
C LEU A 173 -11.38 -23.73 8.00
N ASN A 174 -11.34 -24.05 9.30
CA ASN A 174 -10.93 -23.12 10.35
C ASN A 174 -9.44 -22.74 10.26
N THR A 175 -8.57 -23.69 9.90
CA THR A 175 -7.16 -23.39 9.60
C THR A 175 -7.04 -22.40 8.45
N MET A 176 -7.79 -22.62 7.35
CA MET A 176 -7.82 -21.68 6.24
C MET A 176 -8.37 -20.31 6.66
N LEU A 177 -9.47 -20.25 7.41
CA LEU A 177 -10.04 -18.99 7.92
C LEU A 177 -9.01 -18.19 8.74
N THR A 178 -8.24 -18.88 9.59
CA THR A 178 -7.18 -18.28 10.39
C THR A 178 -6.06 -17.71 9.52
N ASP A 179 -5.62 -18.46 8.50
CA ASP A 179 -4.61 -17.97 7.55
C ASP A 179 -5.12 -16.74 6.77
N LEU A 180 -6.36 -16.77 6.24
CA LEU A 180 -6.95 -15.63 5.53
C LEU A 180 -6.97 -14.35 6.40
N ARG A 181 -7.35 -14.48 7.68
CA ARG A 181 -7.33 -13.38 8.66
C ARG A 181 -5.91 -12.87 8.92
N ALA A 182 -4.95 -13.77 9.09
CA ALA A 182 -3.56 -13.41 9.31
C ALA A 182 -2.97 -12.66 8.11
N LYS A 183 -3.19 -13.15 6.88
CA LYS A 183 -2.72 -12.51 5.64
C LYS A 183 -3.37 -11.15 5.41
N ASN A 184 -4.65 -11.01 5.75
CA ASN A 184 -5.32 -9.72 5.67
C ASN A 184 -4.76 -8.71 6.69
N THR A 185 -4.53 -9.14 7.93
CA THR A 185 -3.90 -8.32 8.98
C THR A 185 -2.46 -7.93 8.63
N ALA A 186 -1.70 -8.80 7.96
CA ALA A 186 -0.36 -8.50 7.50
C ALA A 186 -0.34 -7.33 6.49
N VAL A 187 -1.30 -7.28 5.57
CA VAL A 187 -1.43 -6.14 4.63
C VAL A 187 -1.76 -4.85 5.37
N ILE A 188 -2.67 -4.88 6.35
CA ILE A 188 -3.01 -3.70 7.17
C ILE A 188 -1.74 -3.18 7.86
N THR A 189 -1.00 -4.07 8.53
CA THR A 189 0.24 -3.71 9.23
C THR A 189 1.30 -3.15 8.28
N ALA A 190 1.52 -3.79 7.13
CA ALA A 190 2.47 -3.33 6.12
C ALA A 190 2.09 -1.98 5.50
N THR A 191 0.79 -1.70 5.37
CA THR A 191 0.26 -0.41 4.89
C THR A 191 0.62 0.71 5.85
N THR A 192 0.37 0.52 7.15
CA THR A 192 0.75 1.48 8.20
C THR A 192 2.27 1.70 8.24
N ALA A 193 3.06 0.64 8.17
CA ALA A 193 4.51 0.73 8.16
C ALA A 193 5.05 1.54 6.95
N LEU A 194 4.52 1.28 5.75
CA LEU A 194 4.88 2.03 4.54
C LEU A 194 4.47 3.51 4.64
N SER A 195 3.29 3.79 5.17
CA SER A 195 2.81 5.18 5.37
C SER A 195 3.73 5.94 6.34
N ASN A 196 4.05 5.36 7.49
CA ASN A 196 4.95 5.97 8.47
C ASN A 196 6.37 6.17 7.91
N ALA A 197 6.88 5.21 7.12
CA ALA A 197 8.17 5.35 6.45
C ALA A 197 8.20 6.54 5.48
N ARG A 198 7.11 6.77 4.72
CA ARG A 198 6.97 7.92 3.82
C ARG A 198 6.95 9.24 4.60
N ILE A 199 6.19 9.32 5.68
CA ILE A 199 6.15 10.50 6.58
C ILE A 199 7.56 10.81 7.12
N ALA A 200 8.28 9.80 7.60
CA ALA A 200 9.64 9.98 8.11
C ALA A 200 10.61 10.47 7.02
N ARG A 201 10.50 9.92 5.80
CA ARG A 201 11.25 10.37 4.62
C ARG A 201 10.92 11.82 4.28
N ASP A 202 9.65 12.20 4.27
CA ASP A 202 9.24 13.57 3.97
C ASP A 202 9.72 14.56 5.02
N LYS A 203 9.68 14.18 6.30
CA LYS A 203 10.27 14.98 7.38
C LYS A 203 11.78 15.16 7.18
N ALA A 204 12.52 14.09 6.85
CA ALA A 204 13.96 14.16 6.65
C ALA A 204 14.34 15.07 5.46
N LEU A 205 13.58 15.01 4.36
CA LEU A 205 13.93 15.74 3.14
C LEU A 205 13.32 17.15 3.06
N TYR A 206 12.11 17.35 3.55
CA TYR A 206 11.25 18.49 3.20
C TYR A 206 10.65 19.25 4.38
N ALA A 207 10.92 18.84 5.63
CA ALA A 207 10.48 19.61 6.79
C ALA A 207 10.95 21.06 6.69
N GLU A 208 10.06 21.99 7.01
CA GLU A 208 10.36 23.42 6.96
C GLU A 208 11.54 23.75 7.88
N THR A 209 12.50 24.54 7.40
CA THR A 209 13.71 25.02 8.10
C THR A 209 14.75 23.97 8.47
N VAL A 210 14.37 22.70 8.64
CA VAL A 210 15.26 21.62 9.13
C VAL A 210 15.41 20.46 8.15
N GLY A 211 14.56 20.37 7.14
CA GLY A 211 14.65 19.37 6.08
C GLY A 211 15.90 19.58 5.22
N MET A 212 16.35 18.49 4.60
CA MET A 212 17.55 18.49 3.77
C MET A 212 17.50 19.54 2.65
N VAL A 213 16.34 19.75 2.01
CA VAL A 213 16.18 20.74 0.95
C VAL A 213 16.38 22.17 1.45
N ASP A 214 15.86 22.52 2.63
CA ASP A 214 16.03 23.86 3.19
C ASP A 214 17.45 24.08 3.69
N THR A 215 18.04 23.04 4.30
CA THR A 215 19.45 23.07 4.67
C THR A 215 20.34 23.31 3.44
N ALA A 216 20.03 22.65 2.31
CA ALA A 216 20.74 22.86 1.06
C ALA A 216 20.61 24.30 0.52
N GLN A 217 19.43 24.92 0.65
CA GLN A 217 19.25 26.32 0.28
C GLN A 217 20.09 27.26 1.15
N ASP A 218 20.11 27.03 2.47
CA ASP A 218 20.92 27.81 3.41
C ASP A 218 22.42 27.67 3.12
N VAL A 219 22.90 26.46 2.82
CA VAL A 219 24.29 26.22 2.41
C VAL A 219 24.62 27.05 1.16
N LYS A 220 23.76 27.07 0.15
CA LYS A 220 23.99 27.87 -1.06
C LYS A 220 24.06 29.36 -0.76
N GLN A 221 23.19 29.87 0.11
CA GLN A 221 23.23 31.28 0.50
C GLN A 221 24.51 31.61 1.27
N TYR A 222 24.99 30.72 2.12
CA TYR A 222 26.27 30.88 2.81
C TYR A 222 27.45 30.87 1.83
N VAL A 223 27.49 29.93 0.87
CA VAL A 223 28.53 29.94 -0.19
C VAL A 223 28.46 31.23 -1.00
N LYS A 224 27.25 31.74 -1.29
CA LYS A 224 27.06 33.03 -1.98
C LYS A 224 27.61 34.20 -1.20
N SER A 225 27.40 34.26 0.12
CA SER A 225 27.90 35.36 0.95
C SER A 225 29.41 35.31 1.12
N LEU A 226 29.99 34.11 1.16
CA LEU A 226 31.42 33.87 1.32
C LEU A 226 32.23 34.25 0.07
N PHE A 227 31.79 33.83 -1.12
CA PHE A 227 32.55 34.00 -2.36
C PHE A 227 31.99 35.09 -3.29
N GLY A 228 30.75 35.54 -3.07
CA GLY A 228 30.04 36.47 -3.94
C GLY A 228 29.23 35.79 -5.04
N ALA A 229 28.19 36.48 -5.50
CA ALA A 229 27.16 35.94 -6.40
C ALA A 229 27.65 35.58 -7.82
N THR A 230 28.78 36.13 -8.26
CA THR A 230 29.34 35.90 -9.60
C THR A 230 30.52 34.90 -9.58
N SER A 231 30.93 34.45 -8.40
CA SER A 231 32.11 33.59 -8.21
C SER A 231 31.95 32.22 -8.87
N PRO A 232 33.06 31.61 -9.35
CA PRO A 232 33.05 30.23 -9.80
C PRO A 232 32.55 29.25 -8.74
N GLN A 233 32.90 29.47 -7.47
CA GLN A 233 32.49 28.63 -6.33
C GLN A 233 30.98 28.66 -6.15
N TYR A 234 30.35 29.84 -6.13
CA TYR A 234 28.90 29.92 -6.05
C TYR A 234 28.22 29.26 -7.25
N LYS A 235 28.78 29.38 -8.46
CA LYS A 235 28.24 28.73 -9.67
C LYS A 235 28.24 27.20 -9.59
N GLN A 236 29.20 26.59 -8.90
CA GLN A 236 29.23 25.13 -8.68
C GLN A 236 28.01 24.65 -7.90
N VAL A 237 27.59 25.40 -6.89
CA VAL A 237 26.48 25.00 -6.01
C VAL A 237 25.13 25.57 -6.44
N SER A 238 25.09 26.74 -7.09
CA SER A 238 23.84 27.41 -7.46
C SER A 238 23.03 26.59 -8.45
N GLY A 239 23.69 25.90 -9.39
CA GLY A 239 23.07 25.06 -10.42
C GLY A 239 22.47 23.75 -9.91
N LEU A 240 22.83 23.30 -8.70
CA LEU A 240 22.33 22.05 -8.11
C LEU A 240 20.82 22.14 -7.85
N LYS A 241 19.98 21.30 -8.46
CA LYS A 241 18.52 21.44 -8.32
C LYS A 241 17.97 20.57 -7.19
N PHE A 242 17.25 21.20 -6.27
CA PHE A 242 16.47 20.54 -5.22
C PHE A 242 14.99 20.78 -5.47
N ASN A 243 14.20 19.71 -5.55
CA ASN A 243 12.77 19.79 -5.85
C ASN A 243 11.95 19.29 -4.66
N ARG A 244 10.88 20.02 -4.29
CA ARG A 244 9.85 19.52 -3.37
C ARG A 244 8.77 18.78 -4.16
N PRO A 245 8.24 17.65 -3.66
CA PRO A 245 7.08 17.00 -4.28
C PRO A 245 5.90 17.97 -4.27
N LYS A 246 5.12 17.99 -5.36
CA LYS A 246 3.86 18.74 -5.45
C LYS A 246 2.76 17.87 -4.83
N GLY A 247 2.52 18.02 -3.53
CA GLY A 247 1.41 17.40 -2.80
C GLY A 247 1.32 15.88 -2.94
N ASP A 248 1.82 15.15 -1.94
CA ASP A 248 1.48 13.72 -1.75
C ASP A 248 0.21 13.59 -0.91
#